data_AF-A0A218NNR9-F1
#
_entry.id   AF-A0A218NNR9-F1
#
_cell.length_a   1.000
_cell.length_b   1.000
_cell.length_c   1.000
_cell.angle_alpha   90.00
_cell.angle_beta   90.00
_cell.angle_gamma   90.00
#
_symmetry.space_group_name_H-M   'P 1'
#
loop_
_entity.id
_entity.type
_entity.pdbx_description
1 polymer ?
#
loop_
_entity_poly.entity_id
_entity_poly.type
_entity_poly.pdbx_seq_one_letter_code
_entity_poly.pdbx_strand_id
1 'polypeptide(L)' 'MGSIPRKWKKKGRMRWKWKKKRRKRLKRAQKRRVGEL' A
#
# COMPACT_ATOMS: atom_id res chain seq x y z
N MET A 1 -0.52 -9.38 -3.68
CA MET A 1 0.65 -8.47 -3.82
C MET A 1 1.89 -9.23 -3.37
N GLY A 2 2.52 -9.98 -4.28
CA GLY A 2 3.85 -10.55 -4.01
C GLY A 2 4.79 -9.42 -3.59
N SER A 3 5.22 -9.41 -2.33
CA SER A 3 6.12 -8.36 -1.85
C SER A 3 7.54 -8.83 -1.95
N ILE A 4 8.33 -8.17 -2.80
CA ILE A 4 9.76 -8.45 -2.97
C ILE A 4 10.48 -8.20 -1.63
N PRO A 5 11.29 -9.15 -1.12
CA PRO A 5 12.02 -9.04 0.15
C PRO A 5 12.84 -7.75 0.29
N ARG A 6 13.36 -7.22 -0.84
CA ARG A 6 14.10 -5.95 -0.90
C ARG A 6 13.32 -4.73 -0.37
N LYS A 7 11.98 -4.77 -0.36
CA LYS A 7 11.14 -3.69 0.19
C LYS A 7 11.06 -3.69 1.72
N TRP A 8 11.47 -4.79 2.38
CA TRP A 8 11.50 -4.87 3.84
C TRP A 8 12.72 -4.14 4.43
N LYS A 9 13.79 -3.99 3.64
CA LYS A 9 14.95 -3.18 4.00
C LYS A 9 14.55 -1.70 4.14
N LYS A 10 14.63 -1.18 5.37
CA LYS A 10 14.18 0.18 5.78
C LYS A 10 15.21 1.28 5.47
N LYS A 11 16.05 1.13 4.43
CA LYS A 11 17.05 2.16 4.06
C LYS A 11 16.40 3.24 3.19
N GLY A 12 16.38 4.48 3.67
CA GLY A 12 15.83 5.66 2.96
C GLY A 12 14.34 5.54 2.61
N ARG A 13 13.61 4.63 3.26
CA ARG A 13 12.22 4.29 2.89
C ARG A 13 11.38 4.04 4.14
N MET A 14 10.16 4.56 4.10
CA MET A 14 9.12 4.21 5.07
C MET A 14 8.89 2.69 5.10
N ARG A 15 8.72 2.14 6.32
CA ARG A 15 8.51 0.71 6.59
C ARG A 15 7.41 0.13 5.68
N TRP A 16 7.70 -1.01 5.06
CA TRP A 16 6.81 -1.65 4.09
C TRP A 16 5.38 -1.88 4.59
N LYS A 17 5.20 -2.25 5.88
CA LYS A 17 3.89 -2.41 6.53
C LYS A 17 3.01 -1.17 6.35
N TRP A 18 3.56 0.03 6.60
CA TRP A 18 2.83 1.28 6.51
C TRP A 18 2.58 1.69 5.05
N LYS A 19 3.56 1.47 4.15
CA LYS A 19 3.33 1.64 2.70
C LYS A 19 2.19 0.74 2.19
N LYS A 20 2.13 -0.53 2.63
CA LYS A 20 1.05 -1.46 2.29
C LYS A 20 -0.30 -0.99 2.83
N LYS A 21 -0.36 -0.50 4.08
CA LYS A 21 -1.59 0.05 4.70
C LYS A 21 -2.09 1.28 3.94
N ARG A 22 -1.21 2.23 3.59
CA ARG A 22 -1.56 3.43 2.81
C ARG A 22 -2.09 3.07 1.42
N ARG A 23 -1.42 2.15 0.70
CA ARG A 23 -1.87 1.70 -0.62
C ARG A 23 -3.24 1.02 -0.58
N LYS A 24 -3.54 0.21 0.46
CA LYS A 24 -4.87 -0.38 0.64
C LYS A 24 -5.96 0.67 0.89
N ARG A 25 -5.67 1.71 1.70
CA ARG A 25 -6.61 2.82 1.94
C ARG A 25 -6.93 3.58 0.66
N LEU A 26 -5.91 3.92 -0.12
CA LEU A 26 -6.11 4.61 -1.40
C LEU A 26 -6.95 3.80 -2.38
N LYS A 27 -6.69 2.49 -2.51
CA LYS A 27 -7.53 1.60 -3.34
C LYS A 27 -8.99 1.58 -2.90
N ARG A 28 -9.27 1.52 -1.60
CA ARG A 28 -10.65 1.55 -1.06
C ARG A 28 -11.32 2.90 -1.32
N ALA A 29 -10.59 4.01 -1.13
CA ALA A 29 -11.09 5.34 -1.41
C ALA A 29 -11.41 5.53 -2.91
N GLN A 30 -10.54 5.03 -3.78
CA GLN A 30 -10.76 5.03 -5.22
C GLN A 30 -12.02 4.23 -5.59
N LYS A 31 -12.17 3.00 -5.06
CA LYS A 31 -13.38 2.19 -5.29
C LYS A 31 -14.67 2.89 -4.84
N ARG A 32 -14.66 3.51 -3.66
CA ARG A 32 -15.81 4.32 -3.17
C ARG A 32 -16.14 5.48 -4.09
N ARG A 33 -15.12 6.15 -4.62
CA ARG A 33 -15.30 7.30 -5.51
C ARG A 33 -15.90 6.92 -6.85
N VAL A 34 -15.56 5.75 -7.39
CA VAL A 34 -16.07 5.25 -8.68
C VAL A 34 -17.44 4.57 -8.52
N GLY A 35 -17.92 4.35 -7.29
CA GLY A 35 -19.19 3.68 -7.04
C GLY A 35 -19.15 2.16 -7.27
N GLU A 36 -17.96 1.56 -7.41
CA GLU A 36 -17.77 0.11 -7.55
C GLU A 36 -17.86 -0.66 -6.21
N LEU A 37 -18.61 -0.11 -5.26
CA LEU A 37 -18.75 -0.65 -3.91
C LEU A 37 -20.21 -0.86 -3.56
#